data_AF-A0A959E7I8-F1
#
_entry.id   AF-A0A959E7I8-F1
#
_cell.length_a   1.000
_cell.length_b   1.000
_cell.length_c   1.000
_cell.angle_alpha   90.00
_cell.angle_beta   90.00
_cell.angle_gamma   90.00
#
_symmetry.space_group_name_H-M   'P 1'
#
loop_
_entity.id
_entity.type
_entity.pdbx_description
1 polymer ?
#
loop_
_entity_poly.entity_id
_entity_poly.type
_entity_poly.pdbx_seq_one_letter_code
_entity_poly.pdbx_strand_id
1 'polypeptide(L)' 'LFEMITLVQIEQASYPIGILNANGFYDYLLAHIQHMEQTGFLRQRKPLFQVSDNLEGLLADMRRV' A
#
# COMPACT_ATOMS: atom_id res chain seq x y z
N LEU A 1 7.68 3.29 4.71
CA LEU A 1 6.31 3.33 4.17
C LEU A 1 5.90 4.72 3.70
N PHE A 2 5.86 5.74 4.56
CA PHE A 2 5.45 7.10 4.16
C PHE A 2 6.33 7.70 3.06
N GLU A 3 7.64 7.49 3.08
CA GLU A 3 8.51 7.88 1.96
C GLU A 3 8.09 7.22 0.64
N MET A 4 7.81 5.92 0.66
CA MET A 4 7.32 5.19 -0.53
C MET A 4 5.96 5.72 -1.01
N ILE A 5 5.06 6.08 -0.09
CA ILE A 5 3.80 6.78 -0.43
C ILE A 5 4.10 8.07 -1.18
N THR A 6 4.99 8.90 -0.64
CA THR A 6 5.39 10.18 -1.27
C THR A 6 5.99 9.96 -2.65
N LEU A 7 6.89 8.99 -2.81
CA LEU A 7 7.53 8.67 -4.09
C LEU A 7 6.52 8.20 -5.15
N VAL A 8 5.50 7.42 -4.76
CA VAL A 8 4.41 7.04 -5.68
C VAL A 8 3.50 8.23 -6.01
N GLN A 9 3.25 9.13 -5.05
CA GLN A 9 2.40 10.31 -5.26
C GLN A 9 3.02 11.32 -6.23
N ILE A 10 4.36 11.39 -6.31
CA ILE A 10 5.10 12.23 -7.26
C ILE A 10 5.59 11.46 -8.51
N GLU A 11 5.09 10.24 -8.71
CA GLU A 11 5.36 9.39 -9.89
C GLU A 11 6.85 9.04 -10.11
N GLN A 12 7.65 9.08 -9.05
CA GLN A 12 9.07 8.68 -9.10
C GLN A 12 9.29 7.19 -8.84
N ALA A 13 8.31 6.50 -8.27
CA ALA A 13 8.31 5.06 -8.10
C ALA A 13 7.22 4.41 -8.96
N SER A 14 7.62 3.43 -9.77
CA SER A 14 6.75 2.65 -10.67
C SER A 14 6.73 1.15 -10.34
N TYR A 15 7.26 0.76 -9.18
CA TYR A 15 7.26 -0.63 -8.72
C TYR A 15 6.12 -0.88 -7.73
N PRO A 16 5.58 -2.12 -7.69
CA PRO A 16 4.57 -2.50 -6.73
C PRO A 16 5.12 -2.43 -5.30
N ILE A 17 4.32 -1.91 -4.37
CA ILE A 17 4.65 -1.90 -2.94
C ILE A 17 3.77 -2.93 -2.23
N GLY A 18 4.41 -3.91 -1.59
CA GLY A 18 3.72 -4.94 -0.80
C GLY A 18 3.70 -4.61 0.69
N ILE A 19 2.58 -4.90 1.36
CA ILE A 19 2.43 -4.88 2.81
C ILE A 19 2.05 -6.29 3.27
N LEU A 20 2.96 -6.95 3.98
CA LEU A 20 2.70 -8.23 4.64
C LEU A 20 1.99 -7.97 5.98
N ASN A 21 0.66 -8.10 6.01
CA ASN A 21 -0.17 -7.85 7.17
C ASN A 21 -0.34 -9.10 8.06
N ALA A 22 0.79 -9.59 8.60
CA ALA A 22 0.78 -10.77 9.47
C ALA A 22 -0.06 -10.52 10.74
N ASN A 23 -1.06 -11.37 10.98
CA ASN A 23 -1.96 -11.31 12.14
C ASN A 23 -2.61 -9.92 12.36
N GLY A 24 -2.88 -9.17 11.28
CA GLY A 24 -3.53 -7.85 11.38
C GLY A 24 -2.66 -6.75 11.98
N PHE A 25 -1.33 -6.93 12.04
CA PHE A 25 -0.41 -5.95 12.63
C PHE A 25 -0.55 -4.54 12.02
N TYR A 26 -0.85 -4.44 10.73
CA TYR A 26 -0.99 -3.18 10.00
C TYR A 26 -2.43 -2.71 9.83
N ASP A 27 -3.44 -3.35 10.42
CA ASP A 27 -4.85 -2.98 10.23
C ASP A 27 -5.13 -1.51 10.52
N TYR A 28 -4.63 -1.01 11.66
CA TYR A 28 -4.81 0.40 12.04
C TYR A 28 -4.05 1.37 11.14
N LEU A 29 -2.90 0.94 10.60
CA LEU A 29 -2.13 1.76 9.67
C LEU A 29 -2.85 1.85 8.31
N LEU A 30 -3.38 0.74 7.82
CA LEU A 30 -4.18 0.69 6.60
C LEU A 30 -5.46 1.52 6.75
N ALA A 31 -6.13 1.44 7.91
CA ALA A 31 -7.29 2.27 8.22
C ALA A 31 -6.94 3.77 8.24
N HIS A 32 -5.78 4.15 8.79
CA HIS A 32 -5.32 5.54 8.76
C HIS A 32 -5.03 6.02 7.33
N ILE A 33 -4.40 5.18 6.50
CA ILE A 33 -4.16 5.49 5.08
C ILE A 33 -5.47 5.68 4.32
N GLN A 34 -6.44 4.78 4.54
CA GLN A 34 -7.77 4.90 3.96
C GLN A 34 -8.47 6.19 4.40
N HIS A 35 -8.35 6.58 5.67
CA HIS A 35 -8.88 7.84 6.16
C HIS A 35 -8.24 9.05 5.47
N MET A 36 -6.92 9.04 5.25
CA MET A 36 -6.21 10.09 4.51
C MET A 36 -6.66 10.19 3.04
N GLU A 37 -6.98 9.07 2.40
CA GLU A 37 -7.55 9.06 1.05
C GLU A 37 -8.97 9.62 1.00
N GLN A 38 -9.81 9.25 1.98
CA GLN A 38 -11.21 9.71 2.07
C GLN A 38 -11.30 11.22 2.33
N THR A 39 -10.38 11.76 3.12
CA THR A 39 -10.31 13.17 3.46
C THR A 39 -9.59 14.02 2.42
N GLY A 40 -9.01 13.40 1.38
CA GLY A 40 -8.29 14.09 0.31
C GLY A 40 -6.86 14.50 0.63
N PHE A 41 -6.30 14.07 1.77
CA PHE A 41 -4.89 14.26 2.09
C PHE A 41 -3.97 13.40 1.20
N LEU A 42 -4.44 12.22 0.79
CA LEU A 42 -3.79 11.40 -0.22
C LEU A 42 -4.65 11.36 -1.48
N ARG A 43 -4.02 11.53 -2.66
CA ARG A 43 -4.73 11.31 -3.93
C ARG A 43 -5.06 9.83 -4.04
N GLN A 44 -6.33 9.52 -4.31
CA GLN A 44 -6.78 8.16 -4.57
C GLN A 44 -6.05 7.58 -5.79
N ARG A 45 -5.10 6.68 -5.55
CA ARG A 45 -4.39 5.91 -6.59
C ARG A 45 -4.63 4.42 -6.31
N LYS A 46 -5.25 3.73 -7.27
CA LYS A 46 -5.52 2.29 -7.18
C LYS A 46 -4.39 1.45 -7.76
N PRO A 47 -4.04 0.33 -7.12
CA PRO A 47 -3.78 0.20 -5.68
C PRO A 47 -2.37 0.74 -5.37
N LEU A 48 -2.26 1.67 -4.42
CA LEU A 48 -0.95 2.13 -3.93
C LEU A 48 -0.14 0.99 -3.28
N PHE A 49 -0.85 0.01 -2.70
CA PHE A 49 -0.28 -1.12 -1.99
C PHE A 49 -0.97 -2.43 -2.35
N GLN A 50 -0.18 -3.50 -2.49
CA GLN A 50 -0.66 -4.87 -2.42
C GLN A 50 -0.62 -5.32 -0.97
N VAL A 51 -1.74 -5.79 -0.42
CA VAL A 51 -1.83 -6.20 0.99
C VAL A 51 -2.19 -7.67 1.05
N SER A 52 -1.40 -8.46 1.78
CA SER A 52 -1.69 -9.86 2.04
C SER A 52 -1.15 -10.25 3.41
N ASP A 53 -1.78 -11.21 4.07
CA ASP A 53 -1.32 -11.80 5.32
C ASP A 53 -0.33 -12.97 5.10
N ASN A 54 -0.15 -13.39 3.83
CA ASN A 54 0.71 -14.49 3.42
C ASN A 54 1.81 -13.99 2.48
N LEU A 55 3.06 -14.36 2.75
CA LEU A 55 4.22 -13.98 1.95
C LEU A 55 4.12 -14.46 0.48
N GLU A 56 3.71 -15.70 0.24
CA GLU A 56 3.59 -16.25 -1.11
C GLU A 56 2.49 -15.54 -1.90
N GLY A 57 1.36 -15.26 -1.24
CA GLY A 57 0.26 -14.47 -1.80
C GLY A 57 0.72 -13.07 -2.19
N LEU A 58 1.40 -12.39 -1.26
CA LEU A 58 1.93 -11.05 -1.49
C LEU A 58 2.89 -11.00 -2.68
N LEU A 59 3.84 -11.93 -2.76
CA LEU A 59 4.81 -11.97 -3.86
C LEU A 59 4.14 -12.29 -5.20
N ALA A 60 3.12 -13.15 -5.21
CA ALA A 60 2.35 -13.42 -6.41
C ALA A 60 1.59 -12.17 -6.88
N ASP A 61 1.00 -11.41 -5.97
CA ASP A 61 0.26 -10.18 -6.29
C ASP A 61 1.18 -9.06 -6.78
N MET A 62 2.36 -8.91 -6.17
CA MET A 62 3.36 -7.96 -6.63
C MET A 62 3.90 -8.27 -8.03
N ARG A 63 3.99 -9.55 -8.44
CA ARG A 63 4.47 -9.93 -9.78
C ARG A 63 3.46 -9.68 -10.90
N ARG A 64 2.19 -9.45 -10.58
CA ARG A 64 1.11 -9.22 -11.56
C ARG A 64 0.97 -7.75 -11.99
N VAL A 65 1.71 -6.85 -11.33
CA VAL A 65 1.74 -5.40 -11.57
C VAL A 65 2.95 -5.05 -12.43
#